data_AF-A0A251UW73-F1
#
_entry.id   AF-A0A251UW73-F1
#
_cell.length_a   1.000
_cell.length_b   1.000
_cell.length_c   1.000
_cell.angle_alpha   90.00
_cell.angle_beta   90.00
_cell.angle_gamma   90.00
#
_symmetry.space_group_name_H-M   'P 1'
#
loop_
_entity.id
_entity.type
_entity.pdbx_description
1 polymer ?
#
loop_
_entity_poly.entity_id
_entity_poly.type
_entity_poly.pdbx_seq_one_letter_code
_entity_poly.pdbx_strand_id
1 'polypeptide(L)'
;MKKADEIILSIPADAASKLWGVDMGPTNVDIHTDDGHIFNVCLTYSKGNLFLFHGWSNVTQHLGLSEGCFIVFNPIDCTTFKLTHFIDGVSAS
;
A
#
# COMPACT_ATOMS: atom_id res chain seq x y z
N MET A 1 1.06 4.13 -25.07
CA MET A 1 0.93 4.33 -23.61
C MET A 1 1.23 3.03 -22.92
N LYS A 2 2.25 2.96 -22.06
CA LYS A 2 2.35 1.85 -21.10
C LYS A 2 1.12 1.97 -20.20
N LYS A 3 0.32 0.91 -20.03
CA LYS A 3 -0.83 0.91 -19.11
C LYS A 3 -0.33 1.48 -17.78
N ALA A 4 -0.77 2.69 -17.43
CA ALA A 4 -0.59 3.16 -16.07
C ALA A 4 -1.28 2.13 -15.16
N ASP A 5 -0.67 1.82 -14.02
CA ASP A 5 -1.12 0.80 -13.09
C ASP A 5 -2.66 0.82 -12.93
N GLU A 6 -3.33 -0.22 -13.45
CA GLU A 6 -4.79 -0.33 -13.39
C GLU A 6 -5.28 -0.63 -11.96
N ILE A 7 -4.36 -1.02 -11.08
CA ILE A 7 -4.63 -1.38 -9.69
C ILE A 7 -4.12 -0.26 -8.80
N ILE A 8 -5.04 0.40 -8.11
CA ILE A 8 -4.77 1.40 -7.07
C ILE A 8 -5.44 0.96 -5.77
N LEU A 9 -4.86 1.33 -4.63
CA LEU A 9 -5.47 1.09 -3.31
C LEU A 9 -5.80 2.42 -2.65
N SER A 10 -7.07 2.63 -2.33
CA SER A 10 -7.49 3.77 -1.52
C SER A 10 -7.02 3.61 -0.08
N ILE A 11 -6.43 4.66 0.48
CA ILE A 11 -6.06 4.73 1.89
C ILE A 11 -7.22 5.39 2.66
N PRO A 12 -7.74 4.78 3.74
CA PRO A 12 -8.73 5.41 4.59
C PRO A 12 -8.25 6.77 5.12
N ALA A 13 -9.10 7.79 5.03
CA ALA A 13 -8.73 9.18 5.37
C ALA A 13 -8.28 9.33 6.84
N ASP A 14 -8.87 8.57 7.76
CA ASP A 14 -8.49 8.58 9.17
C ASP A 14 -7.11 7.95 9.40
N ALA A 15 -6.76 6.90 8.67
CA ALA A 15 -5.44 6.29 8.68
C ALA A 15 -4.39 7.26 8.11
N ALA A 16 -4.67 7.87 6.95
CA ALA A 16 -3.79 8.87 6.34
C ALA A 16 -3.55 10.07 7.28
N SER A 17 -4.61 10.59 7.90
CA SER A 17 -4.54 11.71 8.84
C SER A 17 -3.74 11.35 10.10
N LYS A 18 -3.87 10.13 10.63
CA LYS A 18 -3.07 9.67 11.77
C LYS A 18 -1.59 9.51 11.45
N LEU A 19 -1.25 9.05 10.24
CA LEU A 19 0.13 8.81 9.82
C LEU A 19 0.86 10.10 9.42
N TRP A 20 0.18 10.97 8.68
CA TRP A 20 0.81 12.11 8.01
C TRP A 20 0.21 13.46 8.36
N GLY A 21 -0.99 13.50 8.95
CA GLY A 21 -1.79 14.71 9.03
C GLY A 21 -2.61 14.94 7.76
N VAL A 22 -3.45 15.98 7.79
CA VAL A 22 -4.36 16.31 6.68
C VAL A 22 -3.55 16.82 5.49
N ASP A 23 -3.73 16.17 4.32
CA ASP A 23 -3.12 16.53 3.03
C ASP A 23 -1.56 16.53 2.99
N MET A 24 -0.91 15.81 3.91
CA MET A 24 0.56 15.83 4.11
C MET A 24 1.24 14.49 3.80
N GLY A 25 0.61 13.63 2.98
CA GLY A 25 1.19 12.35 2.59
C GLY A 25 2.53 12.50 1.83
N PRO A 26 3.49 11.57 2.00
CA PRO A 26 4.74 11.59 1.25
C PRO A 26 4.49 11.28 -0.23
N THR A 27 5.48 11.54 -1.08
CA THR A 27 5.42 11.17 -2.50
C THR A 27 5.42 9.66 -2.70
N ASN A 28 6.13 8.93 -1.84
CA ASN A 28 6.27 7.49 -1.90
C ASN A 28 6.44 6.90 -0.49
N VAL A 29 6.16 5.60 -0.39
CA VAL A 29 6.41 4.78 0.80
C VAL A 29 7.15 3.51 0.38
N ASP A 30 7.93 2.96 1.30
CA ASP A 30 8.55 1.66 1.14
C ASP A 30 7.69 0.58 1.82
N ILE A 31 7.39 -0.48 1.07
CA ILE A 31 6.62 -1.63 1.53
C ILE A 31 7.56 -2.83 1.63
N HIS A 32 7.75 -3.32 2.84
CA HIS A 32 8.57 -4.48 3.16
C HIS A 32 7.67 -5.71 3.28
N THR A 33 8.04 -6.79 2.60
CA THR A 33 7.37 -8.09 2.69
C THR A 33 8.12 -9.04 3.62
N ASP A 34 7.44 -10.08 4.11
CA ASP A 34 8.03 -11.08 5.01
C ASP A 34 9.19 -11.86 4.37
N ASP A 35 9.16 -12.04 3.05
CA ASP A 35 10.22 -12.69 2.28
C ASP A 35 11.40 -11.76 1.94
N GLY A 36 11.41 -10.52 2.46
CA GLY A 36 12.53 -9.59 2.39
C GLY A 36 12.56 -8.67 1.16
N HIS A 37 11.52 -8.68 0.31
CA HIS A 37 11.42 -7.71 -0.78
C HIS A 37 11.01 -6.33 -0.26
N ILE A 38 11.48 -5.29 -0.95
CA ILE A 38 11.15 -3.89 -0.68
C ILE A 38 10.60 -3.28 -1.96
N PHE A 39 9.39 -2.73 -1.87
CA PHE A 39 8.71 -2.06 -2.97
C PHE A 39 8.56 -0.58 -2.66
N ASN A 40 9.12 0.28 -3.50
CA ASN A 40 8.84 1.71 -3.45
C ASN A 40 7.52 1.98 -4.19
N VAL A 41 6.51 2.48 -3.47
CA VAL A 41 5.15 2.68 -3.98
C VAL A 41 4.79 4.15 -3.88
N CYS A 42 4.42 4.75 -5.00
CA CYS A 42 4.04 6.16 -5.04
C CYS A 42 2.62 6.38 -4.54
N LEU A 43 2.42 7.55 -3.92
CA LEU A 43 1.11 8.02 -3.49
C LEU A 43 0.58 9.06 -4.46
N THR A 44 -0.73 9.10 -4.61
CA THR A 44 -1.42 10.16 -5.36
C THR A 44 -2.65 10.60 -4.61
N TYR A 45 -3.00 11.89 -4.74
CA TYR A 45 -4.18 12.47 -4.15
C TYR A 45 -5.21 12.79 -5.22
N SER A 46 -6.44 12.34 -5.04
CA SER A 46 -7.53 12.61 -5.97
C SER A 46 -8.86 12.68 -5.24
N LYS A 47 -9.63 13.74 -5.52
CA LYS A 47 -10.98 13.94 -4.96
C LYS A 47 -11.04 13.77 -3.43
N GLY A 48 -10.10 14.33 -2.69
CA GLY A 48 -10.10 14.27 -1.22
C GLY A 48 -9.51 13.00 -0.61
N ASN A 49 -9.00 12.06 -1.43
CA ASN A 49 -8.52 10.77 -0.97
C ASN A 49 -7.10 10.51 -1.44
N LEU A 50 -6.36 9.77 -0.63
CA LEU A 50 -4.98 9.35 -0.89
C LEU A 50 -4.98 7.90 -1.36
N PHE A 51 -4.15 7.59 -2.36
CA PHE A 51 -4.09 6.27 -2.98
C PHE A 51 -2.65 5.81 -3.11
N LEU A 52 -2.40 4.51 -2.88
CA LEU A 52 -1.23 3.84 -3.45
C LEU A 52 -1.49 3.61 -4.93
N PHE A 53 -0.58 4.05 -5.79
CA PHE A 53 -0.71 3.88 -7.24
C PHE A 53 0.53 3.21 -7.85
N HIS A 54 1.57 3.96 -8.21
CA HIS A 54 2.68 3.42 -8.99
C HIS A 54 3.47 2.45 -8.14
N GLY A 55 3.67 1.24 -8.65
CA GLY A 55 4.35 0.16 -7.93
C GLY A 55 3.43 -0.66 -7.02
N TRP A 56 2.19 -0.25 -6.75
CA TRP A 56 1.25 -1.05 -5.96
C TRP A 56 0.89 -2.36 -6.66
N SER A 57 0.74 -2.33 -7.99
CA SER A 57 0.50 -3.52 -8.81
C SER A 57 1.59 -4.58 -8.62
N ASN A 58 2.86 -4.18 -8.49
CA ASN A 58 3.99 -5.09 -8.26
C ASN A 58 3.85 -5.79 -6.90
N VAL A 59 3.43 -5.08 -5.86
CA VAL A 59 3.16 -5.66 -4.53
C VAL A 59 2.05 -6.70 -4.63
N THR A 60 0.93 -6.37 -5.27
CA THR A 60 -0.20 -7.29 -5.40
C THR A 60 0.15 -8.53 -6.23
N GLN A 61 0.95 -8.39 -7.28
CA GLN A 61 1.39 -9.52 -8.11
C GLN A 61 2.36 -10.41 -7.35
N HIS A 62 3.31 -9.82 -6.62
CA HIS A 62 4.31 -10.56 -5.84
C HIS A 62 3.67 -11.40 -4.73
N LEU A 63 2.72 -10.81 -4.01
CA LEU A 63 2.03 -11.46 -2.87
C LEU A 63 0.77 -12.25 -3.27
N GLY A 64 0.41 -12.28 -4.57
CA GLY A 64 -0.81 -12.93 -5.03
C GLY A 64 -2.09 -12.34 -4.46
N LEU A 65 -2.11 -11.02 -4.18
CA LEU A 65 -3.28 -10.35 -3.60
C LEU A 65 -4.37 -10.16 -4.64
N SER A 66 -5.58 -10.54 -4.26
CA SER A 66 -6.81 -10.32 -5.03
C SER A 66 -7.88 -9.66 -4.17
N GLU A 67 -9.00 -9.30 -4.79
CA GLU A 67 -10.20 -8.91 -4.06
C GLU A 67 -10.56 -9.97 -2.99
N GLY A 68 -10.94 -9.52 -1.80
CA GLY A 68 -11.23 -10.36 -0.64
C GLY A 68 -10.02 -10.64 0.27
N CYS A 69 -8.78 -10.39 -0.18
CA CYS A 69 -7.62 -10.47 0.69
C CYS A 69 -7.62 -9.34 1.73
N PHE A 70 -7.15 -9.64 2.94
CA PHE A 70 -6.92 -8.63 3.97
C PHE A 70 -5.44 -8.32 4.05
N ILE A 71 -5.11 -7.04 4.18
CA ILE A 71 -3.73 -6.57 4.37
C ILE A 71 -3.65 -5.64 5.56
N VAL A 72 -2.53 -5.70 6.27
CA VAL A 72 -2.22 -4.83 7.41
C VAL A 72 -0.88 -4.15 7.13
N PHE A 73 -0.92 -2.82 7.08
CA PHE A 73 0.28 -1.99 7.03
C PHE A 73 0.77 -1.76 8.46
N ASN A 74 1.87 -2.40 8.81
CA ASN A 74 2.53 -2.21 10.11
C ASN A 74 3.58 -1.12 9.94
N PRO A 75 3.37 0.11 10.48
CA PRO A 75 4.32 1.20 10.32
C PRO A 75 5.63 0.88 11.04
N ILE A 76 6.73 0.98 10.31
CA ILE A 76 8.09 1.03 10.88
C ILE A 76 8.43 2.50 11.17
N ASP A 77 8.11 3.39 10.21
CA ASP A 77 8.13 4.84 10.35
C ASP A 77 7.04 5.48 9.46
N CYS A 78 7.05 6.80 9.28
CA CYS A 78 6.03 7.49 8.49
C CYS A 78 6.15 7.26 6.97
N THR A 79 7.23 6.66 6.48
CA THR A 79 7.44 6.35 5.06
C THR A 79 7.70 4.87 4.79
N THR A 80 7.83 4.05 5.82
CA THR A 80 8.19 2.63 5.70
C THR A 80 7.20 1.74 6.44
N PHE A 81 6.67 0.72 5.75
CA PHE A 81 5.68 -0.19 6.29
C PHE A 81 6.06 -1.65 6.03
N LYS A 82 5.88 -2.50 7.03
CA LYS A 82 5.86 -3.95 6.84
C LYS A 82 4.43 -4.41 6.51
N LEU A 83 4.26 -5.14 5.41
CA LEU A 83 2.96 -5.61 4.96
C LEU A 83 2.71 -7.05 5.42
N THR A 84 1.68 -7.24 6.23
CA THR A 84 1.13 -8.58 6.53
C THR A 84 -0.10 -8.80 5.67
N HIS A 85 -0.27 -9.99 5.12
CA HIS A 85 -1.41 -10.32 4.26
C HIS A 85 -2.08 -11.63 4.67
N PHE A 86 -3.38 -11.70 4.41
CA PHE A 86 -4.23 -12.84 4.72
C PHE A 86 -5.04 -13.21 3.48
N ILE A 87 -4.88 -14.46 3.03
CA ILE A 87 -5.60 -15.05 1.92
C ILE A 87 -6.57 -16.06 2.53
N ASP A 88 -7.87 -15.91 2.26
CA ASP A 88 -8.94 -16.73 2.85
C ASP A 88 -8.91 -16.81 4.40
N GLY A 89 -8.48 -15.72 5.04
CA GLY A 89 -8.37 -15.62 6.50
C GLY A 89 -7.14 -16.27 7.12
N VAL A 90 -6.26 -16.86 6.31
CA VAL A 90 -4.98 -17.44 6.76
C VAL A 90 -3.85 -16.45 6.48
N SER A 91 -3.03 -16.16 7.50
CA SER A 91 -1.82 -15.36 7.29
C SER A 91 -0.84 -16.16 6.45
N ALA A 92 -0.41 -15.60 5.33
CA ALA A 92 0.73 -16.11 4.59
C ALA A 92 1.99 -15.50 5.21
N SER A 93 2.49 -16.19 6.24
CA SER A 93 3.77 -15.91 6.92
C SER A 93 4.87 -16.78 6.34
#